data_AF-A0A955BQ83-F1
#
_entry.id   AF-A0A955BQ83-F1
#
_cell.length_a   1.000
_cell.length_b   1.000
_cell.length_c   1.000
_cell.angle_alpha   90.00
_cell.angle_beta   90.00
_cell.angle_gamma   90.00
#
_symmetry.space_group_name_H-M   'P 1'
#
loop_
_entity.id
_entity.type
_entity.pdbx_description
1 polymer ?
#
loop_
_entity_poly.entity_id
_entity_poly.type
_entity_poly.pdbx_seq_one_letter_code
_entity_poly.pdbx_strand_id
1 'polypeptide(L)'
;MTWDFAESNPLGDASGNYCGAVDLVAKALLAASPTAMSGQAAQDDASGQSVSADKLVSTDPPYYDNIGYADLSDFFYVWLRRSLRSVFPDIFATLAVPKSEELVATPYRHGSKESAETFFLDGMTQAMHRLADQARPAIPVTIYYAFKQS
;
A
#
# COMPACT_ATOMS: atom_id res chain seq x y z
N MET A 1 -12.60 7.19 27.46
CA MET A 1 -11.32 6.61 27.02
C MET A 1 -11.71 5.48 26.09
N THR A 2 -11.98 5.82 24.84
CA THR A 2 -12.60 4.89 23.88
C THR A 2 -11.52 4.59 22.85
N TRP A 3 -10.80 3.49 23.08
CA TRP A 3 -9.86 2.95 22.12
C TRP A 3 -10.68 2.09 21.15
N ASP A 4 -10.81 2.55 19.90
CA ASP A 4 -11.56 1.86 18.83
C ASP A 4 -10.81 0.64 18.25
N PHE A 5 -9.79 0.13 18.96
CA PHE A 5 -9.00 -1.01 18.53
C PHE A 5 -9.05 -2.11 19.59
N ALA A 6 -9.27 -3.36 19.14
CA ALA A 6 -9.17 -4.52 20.01
C ALA A 6 -7.71 -4.76 20.38
N GLU A 7 -7.32 -4.36 21.59
CA GLU A 7 -6.01 -4.70 22.15
C GLU A 7 -6.02 -6.17 22.60
N SER A 8 -5.52 -7.05 21.75
CA SER A 8 -5.25 -8.44 22.13
C SER A 8 -3.82 -8.58 22.65
N ASN A 9 -3.60 -9.49 23.60
CA ASN A 9 -2.25 -9.83 24.05
C ASN A 9 -1.59 -10.71 22.97
N PRO A 10 -0.57 -10.22 22.23
CA PRO A 10 0.04 -10.97 21.14
C PRO A 10 0.78 -12.23 21.62
N LEU A 11 1.14 -12.30 22.91
CA LEU A 11 1.84 -13.43 23.54
C LEU A 11 0.91 -14.33 24.37
N GLY A 12 -0.38 -14.02 24.45
CA GLY A 12 -1.36 -14.81 25.19
C GLY A 12 -2.02 -15.88 24.34
N ASP A 13 -2.97 -16.60 24.93
CA ASP A 13 -3.73 -17.66 24.24
C ASP A 13 -5.09 -17.19 23.69
N ALA A 14 -5.47 -15.93 23.94
CA ALA A 14 -6.73 -15.36 23.47
C ALA A 14 -6.71 -15.06 21.96
N SER A 15 -7.89 -14.86 21.36
CA SER A 15 -8.00 -14.42 19.96
C SER A 15 -7.20 -13.14 19.70
N GLY A 16 -6.55 -13.06 18.54
CA GLY A 16 -5.64 -11.97 18.17
C GLY A 16 -4.17 -12.20 18.55
N ASN A 17 -3.83 -13.34 19.16
CA ASN A 17 -2.44 -13.69 19.44
C ASN A 17 -1.61 -14.03 18.19
N TYR A 18 -0.29 -13.98 18.33
CA TYR A 18 0.66 -14.22 17.23
C TYR A 18 0.51 -15.61 16.59
N CYS A 19 0.45 -16.67 17.40
CA CYS A 19 0.33 -18.05 16.89
C CYS A 19 -0.98 -18.25 16.11
N GLY A 20 -2.09 -17.69 16.60
CA GLY A 20 -3.37 -17.70 15.93
C GLY A 20 -3.35 -16.94 14.61
N ALA A 21 -2.69 -15.78 14.55
CA ALA A 21 -2.50 -15.04 13.30
C ALA A 21 -1.70 -15.84 12.26
N VAL A 22 -0.61 -16.51 12.69
CA VAL A 22 0.19 -17.38 11.81
C VAL A 22 -0.64 -18.56 11.30
N ASP A 23 -1.40 -19.22 12.17
CA ASP A 23 -2.28 -20.34 11.79
C ASP A 23 -3.37 -19.91 10.81
N LEU A 24 -3.98 -18.74 11.02
CA LEU A 24 -4.96 -18.17 10.08
C LEU A 24 -4.36 -17.91 8.70
N VAL A 25 -3.16 -17.32 8.63
CA VAL A 25 -2.45 -17.11 7.36
C VAL A 25 -2.13 -18.44 6.69
N ALA A 26 -1.62 -19.42 7.44
CA ALA A 26 -1.33 -20.75 6.92
C ALA A 26 -2.58 -21.43 6.34
N LYS A 27 -3.70 -21.38 7.08
CA LYS A 27 -5.00 -21.89 6.60
C LYS A 27 -5.49 -21.18 5.36
N ALA A 28 -5.34 -19.84 5.29
CA ALA A 28 -5.71 -19.07 4.10
C ALA A 28 -4.88 -19.49 2.88
N LEU A 29 -3.57 -19.72 3.04
CA LEU A 29 -2.70 -20.22 1.98
C LEU A 29 -3.05 -21.64 1.53
N LEU A 30 -3.45 -22.51 2.47
CA LEU A 30 -3.91 -23.87 2.15
C LEU A 30 -5.29 -23.89 1.48
N ALA A 31 -6.16 -22.95 1.85
CA ALA A 31 -7.50 -22.79 1.28
C ALA A 31 -7.46 -22.05 -0.07
N ALA A 32 -6.45 -21.24 -0.33
CA ALA A 32 -6.17 -20.67 -1.64
C ALA A 32 -5.92 -21.83 -2.61
N SER A 33 -6.93 -22.13 -3.42
CA SER A 33 -6.99 -23.37 -4.19
C SER A 33 -5.75 -23.56 -5.08
N PRO A 34 -5.14 -24.77 -5.10
CA PRO A 34 -4.11 -25.11 -6.09
C PRO A 34 -4.60 -25.10 -7.54
N THR A 35 -5.93 -25.00 -7.75
CA THR A 35 -6.55 -24.87 -9.08
C THR A 35 -6.52 -23.44 -9.61
N ALA A 36 -6.06 -22.46 -8.83
CA ALA A 36 -5.77 -21.14 -9.35
C ALA A 36 -4.59 -21.25 -10.31
N MET A 37 -4.79 -20.81 -11.56
CA MET A 37 -3.69 -20.66 -12.51
C MET A 37 -2.56 -19.85 -11.88
N SER A 38 -1.31 -20.11 -12.27
CA SER A 38 -0.17 -19.35 -11.77
C SER A 38 -0.40 -17.84 -11.94
N GLY A 39 -0.42 -17.12 -10.82
CA GLY A 39 -0.48 -15.67 -10.78
C GLY A 39 0.91 -15.05 -10.91
N GLN A 40 0.96 -13.78 -11.29
CA GLN A 40 2.18 -12.97 -11.28
C GLN A 40 1.92 -11.71 -10.47
N ALA A 41 2.92 -11.33 -9.67
CA ALA A 41 2.94 -10.08 -8.94
C ALA A 41 4.28 -9.39 -9.21
N ALA A 42 4.23 -8.08 -9.40
CA ALA A 42 5.41 -7.24 -9.57
C ALA A 42 5.15 -5.92 -8.84
N GLN A 43 6.21 -5.33 -8.29
CA GLN A 43 6.18 -3.95 -7.82
C GLN A 43 6.55 -3.05 -9.00
N ASP A 44 5.77 -2.00 -9.22
CA ASP A 44 6.01 -1.01 -10.27
C ASP A 44 5.48 0.37 -9.83
N ASP A 45 5.94 1.43 -10.47
CA ASP A 45 5.41 2.78 -10.30
C ASP A 45 4.05 2.89 -11.00
N ALA A 46 3.00 3.17 -10.23
CA ALA A 46 1.64 3.28 -10.76
C ALA A 46 1.49 4.33 -11.87
N SER A 47 2.33 5.37 -11.88
CA SER A 47 2.32 6.42 -12.91
C SER A 47 3.07 6.01 -14.19
N GLY A 48 4.03 5.09 -14.09
CA GLY A 48 4.89 4.64 -15.20
C GLY A 48 4.56 3.26 -15.78
N GLN A 49 3.86 2.42 -15.03
CA GLN A 49 3.65 1.00 -15.34
C GLN A 49 2.96 0.74 -16.69
N SER A 50 3.22 -0.43 -17.28
CA SER A 50 2.50 -0.96 -18.45
C SER A 50 1.74 -2.26 -18.18
N VAL A 51 1.70 -2.68 -16.91
CA VAL A 51 1.01 -3.89 -16.48
C VAL A 51 -0.50 -3.82 -16.71
N SER A 52 -1.12 -2.64 -16.75
CA SER A 52 -2.56 -2.47 -16.95
C SER A 52 -3.03 -2.63 -18.40
N ALA A 53 -2.11 -2.66 -19.38
CA ALA A 53 -2.44 -2.73 -20.80
C ALA A 53 -3.35 -3.92 -21.15
N ASP A 54 -4.54 -3.61 -21.67
CA ASP A 54 -5.62 -4.56 -22.04
C ASP A 54 -6.05 -5.51 -20.91
N LYS A 55 -5.95 -5.05 -19.65
CA LYS A 55 -6.38 -5.83 -18.47
C LYS A 55 -7.61 -5.23 -17.80
N LEU A 56 -8.30 -6.07 -17.03
CA LEU A 56 -9.23 -5.63 -16.00
C LEU A 56 -8.42 -5.03 -14.85
N VAL A 57 -8.80 -3.84 -14.41
CA VAL A 57 -8.14 -3.14 -13.30
C VAL A 57 -9.14 -3.00 -12.15
N SER A 58 -8.72 -3.47 -10.98
CA SER A 58 -9.40 -3.28 -9.70
C SER A 58 -8.37 -2.87 -8.67
N THR A 59 -8.50 -1.66 -8.11
CA THR A 59 -7.44 -1.04 -7.30
C THR A 59 -7.98 -0.14 -6.19
N ASP A 60 -7.16 0.07 -5.16
CA ASP A 60 -7.41 0.94 -4.01
C ASP A 60 -6.20 1.89 -3.84
N PRO A 61 -6.20 3.07 -4.49
CA PRO A 61 -5.08 3.99 -4.48
C PRO A 61 -4.90 4.70 -3.13
N PRO A 62 -3.71 5.28 -2.84
CA PRO A 62 -3.43 5.90 -1.55
C PRO A 62 -4.41 7.03 -1.22
N TYR A 63 -4.83 7.12 0.03
CA TYR A 63 -5.76 8.16 0.50
C TYR A 63 -5.04 9.48 0.80
N TYR A 64 -5.68 10.59 0.42
CA TYR A 64 -5.17 11.96 0.55
C TYR A 64 -4.65 12.32 1.95
N ASP A 65 -5.51 12.33 2.96
CA ASP A 65 -5.20 12.79 4.33
C ASP A 65 -5.76 11.86 5.42
N ASN A 66 -6.18 10.64 5.05
CA ASN A 66 -6.87 9.77 5.99
C ASN A 66 -5.90 8.91 6.82
N ILE A 67 -4.72 8.58 6.28
CA ILE A 67 -3.72 7.72 6.94
C ILE A 67 -2.30 8.19 6.56
N GLY A 68 -1.47 8.46 7.57
CA GLY A 68 -0.05 8.82 7.40
C GLY A 68 0.84 7.62 7.05
N TYR A 69 0.55 6.93 5.95
CA TYR A 69 1.28 5.71 5.55
C TYR A 69 2.79 5.92 5.41
N ALA A 70 3.22 7.07 4.90
CA ALA A 70 4.63 7.39 4.75
C ALA A 70 5.37 7.47 6.10
N ASP A 71 4.74 8.05 7.12
CA ASP A 71 5.33 8.18 8.45
C ASP A 71 5.31 6.82 9.19
N LEU A 72 4.26 6.02 9.00
CA LEU A 72 4.22 4.64 9.50
C LEU A 72 5.30 3.77 8.85
N SER A 73 5.51 3.94 7.54
CA SER A 73 6.55 3.22 6.79
C SER A 73 7.94 3.49 7.38
N ASP A 74 8.27 4.75 7.69
CA ASP A 74 9.54 5.11 8.35
C ASP A 74 9.74 4.38 9.69
N PHE A 75 8.68 4.35 10.51
CA PHE A 75 8.74 3.70 11.81
C PHE A 75 9.10 2.21 11.70
N PHE A 76 8.47 1.49 10.78
CA PHE A 76 8.74 0.06 10.59
C PHE A 76 10.04 -0.20 9.82
N TYR A 77 10.42 0.69 8.89
CA TYR A 77 11.58 0.51 8.02
C TYR A 77 12.87 0.29 8.80
N VAL A 78 13.09 1.01 9.90
CA VAL A 78 14.30 0.87 10.73
C VAL A 78 14.44 -0.57 11.27
N TRP A 79 13.33 -1.15 11.75
CA TRP A 79 13.31 -2.51 12.29
C TRP A 79 13.42 -3.56 11.19
N LEU A 80 12.67 -3.38 10.10
CA LEU A 80 12.68 -4.30 8.96
C LEU A 80 14.06 -4.32 8.29
N ARG A 81 14.67 -3.16 8.06
CA ARG A 81 16.02 -3.04 7.51
C ARG A 81 17.03 -3.78 8.36
N ARG A 82 17.01 -3.61 9.68
CA ARG A 82 17.96 -4.31 10.56
C ARG A 82 17.83 -5.83 10.45
N SER A 83 16.61 -6.33 10.35
CA SER A 83 16.32 -7.77 10.36
C SER A 83 16.43 -8.43 8.98
N LEU A 84 16.15 -7.71 7.90
CA LEU A 84 15.93 -8.27 6.56
C LEU A 84 16.91 -7.78 5.50
N ARG A 85 17.79 -6.82 5.79
CA ARG A 85 18.73 -6.29 4.78
C ARG A 85 19.67 -7.35 4.19
N SER A 86 20.03 -8.39 4.94
CA SER A 86 20.85 -9.49 4.40
C SER A 86 20.08 -10.38 3.42
N VAL A 87 18.75 -10.39 3.49
CA VAL A 87 17.85 -11.17 2.63
C VAL A 87 17.40 -10.35 1.42
N PHE A 88 17.07 -9.08 1.62
CA PHE A 88 16.60 -8.14 0.60
C PHE A 88 17.48 -6.87 0.56
N PRO A 89 18.74 -6.98 0.11
CA PRO A 89 19.69 -5.87 0.18
C PRO A 89 19.26 -4.66 -0.65
N ASP A 90 18.60 -4.88 -1.79
CA ASP A 90 18.18 -3.82 -2.70
C ASP A 90 17.01 -3.00 -2.13
N ILE A 91 16.03 -3.67 -1.54
CA ILE A 91 14.87 -3.02 -0.88
C ILE A 91 15.32 -2.19 0.32
N PHE A 92 16.33 -2.68 1.06
CA PHE A 92 16.83 -2.04 2.29
C PHE A 92 18.18 -1.32 2.09
N ALA A 93 18.47 -0.88 0.87
CA ALA A 93 19.74 -0.27 0.51
C ALA A 93 19.95 1.09 1.18
N THR A 94 18.90 1.90 1.26
CA THR A 94 18.93 3.28 1.77
C THR A 94 18.83 3.33 3.30
N LEU A 95 19.18 4.48 3.89
CA LEU A 95 19.04 4.72 5.33
C LEU A 95 17.60 4.94 5.78
N ALA A 96 16.77 5.50 4.91
CA ALA A 96 15.34 5.73 5.09
C ALA A 96 14.62 5.43 3.78
N VAL A 97 13.28 5.26 3.83
CA VAL A 97 12.51 5.04 2.60
C VAL A 97 12.58 6.26 1.67
N PRO A 98 12.59 6.06 0.34
CA PRO A 98 12.63 7.17 -0.63
C PRO A 98 11.43 8.10 -0.47
N LYS A 99 11.66 9.41 -0.33
CA LYS A 99 10.59 10.40 -0.03
C LYS A 99 10.01 11.09 -1.24
N SER A 100 10.77 11.16 -2.34
CA SER A 100 10.36 11.84 -3.56
C SER A 100 9.21 11.14 -4.29
N GLU A 101 9.09 9.83 -4.11
CA GLU A 101 8.11 8.98 -4.80
C GLU A 101 6.87 8.68 -3.92
N GLU A 102 6.87 9.13 -2.67
CA GLU A 102 5.74 8.92 -1.75
C GLU A 102 4.63 9.92 -2.06
N LEU A 103 3.55 9.45 -2.70
CA LEU A 103 2.39 10.28 -3.02
C LEU A 103 1.56 10.60 -1.74
N VAL A 104 1.96 11.65 -1.02
CA VAL A 104 1.32 12.11 0.22
C VAL A 104 1.00 13.60 0.21
N ALA A 105 -0.10 14.00 0.85
CA ALA A 105 -0.52 15.39 0.97
C ALA A 105 -0.04 16.04 2.28
N THR A 106 1.24 15.93 2.61
CA THR A 106 1.78 16.35 3.91
C THR A 106 2.44 17.75 3.86
N PRO A 107 1.88 18.81 4.48
CA PRO A 107 2.35 20.18 4.30
C PRO A 107 3.82 20.42 4.65
N TYR A 108 4.33 19.80 5.72
CA TYR A 108 5.73 19.98 6.15
C TYR A 108 6.73 19.38 5.14
N ARG A 109 6.30 18.46 4.27
CA ARG A 109 7.14 17.87 3.21
C ARG A 109 7.18 18.72 1.95
N HIS A 110 6.15 19.53 1.71
CA HIS A 110 6.00 20.33 0.49
C HIS A 110 6.00 21.84 0.74
N GLY A 111 6.28 22.28 1.98
CA GLY A 111 6.41 23.69 2.38
C GLY A 111 5.08 24.41 2.63
N SER A 112 4.01 24.08 1.91
CA SER A 112 2.66 24.59 2.14
C SER A 112 1.58 23.52 1.94
N LYS A 113 0.37 23.79 2.45
CA LYS A 113 -0.78 22.93 2.21
C LYS A 113 -1.14 22.88 0.73
N GLU A 114 -1.14 24.01 0.02
CA GLU A 114 -1.45 24.02 -1.42
C GLU A 114 -0.41 23.24 -2.23
N SER A 115 0.87 23.34 -1.86
CA SER A 115 1.95 22.62 -2.56
C SER A 115 1.84 21.12 -2.36
N ALA A 116 1.48 20.67 -1.15
CA ALA A 116 1.23 19.26 -0.85
C ALA A 116 -0.01 18.72 -1.59
N GLU A 117 -1.07 19.53 -1.63
CA GLU A 117 -2.30 19.21 -2.38
C GLU A 117 -2.01 19.07 -3.87
N THR A 118 -1.29 20.02 -4.45
CA THR A 118 -0.91 20.00 -5.87
C THR A 118 -0.07 18.76 -6.19
N PHE A 119 0.95 18.48 -5.39
CA PHE A 119 1.80 17.29 -5.58
C PHE A 119 0.99 16.00 -5.57
N PHE A 120 0.09 15.84 -4.59
CA PHE A 120 -0.75 14.66 -4.50
C PHE A 120 -1.71 14.55 -5.70
N LEU A 121 -2.41 15.63 -6.04
CA LEU A 121 -3.39 15.64 -7.13
C LEU A 121 -2.73 15.38 -8.47
N ASP A 122 -1.55 15.96 -8.73
CA ASP A 122 -0.80 15.74 -9.96
C ASP A 122 -0.35 14.28 -10.10
N GLY A 123 0.25 13.70 -9.06
CA GLY A 123 0.68 12.31 -9.09
C GLY A 123 -0.49 11.33 -9.19
N MET A 124 -1.59 11.59 -8.48
CA MET A 124 -2.78 10.76 -8.56
C MET A 124 -3.42 10.85 -9.95
N THR A 125 -3.47 12.06 -10.53
CA THR A 125 -3.96 12.30 -11.89
C THR A 125 -3.14 11.53 -12.91
N GLN A 126 -1.81 11.55 -12.81
CA GLN A 126 -0.93 10.77 -13.69
C GLN A 126 -1.19 9.26 -13.59
N ALA A 127 -1.29 8.72 -12.37
CA ALA A 127 -1.59 7.31 -12.16
C ALA A 127 -2.97 6.93 -12.72
N MET A 128 -3.99 7.76 -12.49
CA MET A 128 -5.34 7.51 -13.01
C MET A 128 -5.40 7.61 -14.54
N HIS A 129 -4.71 8.57 -15.15
CA HIS A 129 -4.57 8.64 -16.60
C HIS A 129 -3.90 7.39 -17.17
N ARG A 130 -2.84 6.91 -16.52
CA ARG A 130 -2.14 5.68 -16.93
C ARG A 130 -3.06 4.47 -16.94
N LEU A 131 -3.93 4.34 -15.93
CA LEU A 131 -4.94 3.29 -15.88
C LEU A 131 -6.01 3.46 -16.96
N ALA A 132 -6.52 4.68 -17.14
CA ALA A 132 -7.58 4.98 -18.10
C ALA A 132 -7.16 4.69 -19.56
N ASP A 133 -5.92 5.03 -19.91
CA ASP A 133 -5.40 4.82 -21.27
C ASP A 133 -5.09 3.35 -21.57
N GLN A 134 -4.76 2.56 -20.55
CA GLN A 134 -4.29 1.19 -20.72
C GLN A 134 -5.36 0.13 -20.49
N ALA A 135 -6.31 0.39 -19.60
CA ALA A 135 -7.31 -0.60 -19.23
C ALA A 135 -8.14 -1.03 -20.44
N ARG A 136 -8.63 -2.26 -20.39
CA ARG A 136 -9.42 -2.84 -21.47
C ARG A 136 -10.71 -2.04 -21.71
N PRO A 137 -10.94 -1.43 -22.90
CA PRO A 137 -12.08 -0.52 -23.13
C PRO A 137 -13.46 -1.14 -22.93
N ALA A 138 -13.56 -2.47 -23.08
CA ALA A 138 -14.82 -3.21 -22.96
C ALA A 138 -15.22 -3.51 -21.50
N ILE A 139 -14.37 -3.21 -20.52
CA ILE A 139 -14.56 -3.60 -19.12
C ILE A 139 -14.34 -2.37 -18.23
N PRO A 140 -15.22 -2.09 -17.25
CA PRO A 140 -15.03 -0.97 -16.34
C PRO A 140 -13.80 -1.16 -15.45
N VAL A 141 -13.13 -0.06 -15.15
CA VAL A 141 -12.13 0.03 -14.09
C VAL A 141 -12.83 0.25 -12.75
N THR A 142 -12.47 -0.52 -11.73
CA THR A 142 -12.99 -0.33 -10.36
C THR A 142 -11.93 0.29 -9.46
N ILE A 143 -12.23 1.47 -8.92
CA ILE A 143 -11.39 2.20 -7.98
C ILE A 143 -12.14 2.32 -6.66
N TYR A 144 -11.57 1.77 -5.60
CA TYR A 144 -12.09 1.93 -4.25
C TYR A 144 -11.36 3.11 -3.61
N TYR A 145 -12.10 4.15 -3.22
CA TYR A 145 -11.48 5.32 -2.59
C TYR A 145 -12.36 5.84 -1.47
N ALA A 146 -11.80 5.90 -0.26
CA ALA A 146 -12.50 6.41 0.90
C ALA A 146 -12.08 7.87 1.17
N PHE A 147 -13.05 8.78 1.17
CA PHE A 147 -12.87 10.15 1.62
C PHE A 147 -13.70 10.38 2.88
N LYS A 148 -13.02 10.74 3.98
CA LYS A 148 -13.72 11.13 5.20
C LYS A 148 -14.12 12.60 5.07
N GLN A 149 -15.39 12.85 4.80
CA GLN A 149 -15.95 14.20 4.81
C GLN A 149 -16.02 14.68 6.27
N SER A 150 -15.19 15.66 6.62
CA SER A 150 -15.19 16.37 7.90
C SER A 150 -16.26 17.44 7.96
#